data_AF-A0A2D5P374-F1
#
_entry.id   AF-A0A2D5P374-F1
#
_cell.length_a   1.000
_cell.length_b   1.000
_cell.length_c   1.000
_cell.angle_alpha   90.00
_cell.angle_beta   90.00
_cell.angle_gamma   90.00
#
_symmetry.space_group_name_H-M   'P 1'
#
loop_
_entity.id
_entity.type
_entity.pdbx_description
1 polymer ?
#
loop_
_entity_poly.entity_id
_entity_poly.type
_entity_poly.pdbx_seq_one_letter_code
_entity_poly.pdbx_strand_id
1 'polypeptide(L)'
;MDKIQKSDYHEIRRKANEILEMFTELKVNLHTTSYLYILLSNTIKNFSQENTPFEMFDALYVNRLYDAIMFIHKSNNKKKYLKDITKGTLDFQDRKHSHAKNILFELELAHRISIKFEDVKLDEPDIVVKFADGDVGIACKKVTSNNNLEKQLSKGVKQIKLNGFLFGIVAINIDNLTPEGSILKQDTVKMALDKLHDLNMGFIKKNERHFLKYLKESRLIAVIIHSSVVADIPSASPRFNNLSQTTMWTMKGLEEKLKDKVGLFKVLESTS
;
A
#
# COMPACT_ATOMS: atom_id res chain seq x y z
N MET A 1 -30.81 18.66 5.57
CA MET A 1 -30.36 17.50 6.38
C MET A 1 -30.28 16.32 5.43
N ASP A 2 -29.19 16.27 4.65
CA ASP A 2 -29.02 15.24 3.65
C ASP A 2 -28.37 14.02 4.28
N LYS A 3 -29.03 12.89 4.06
CA LYS A 3 -28.68 11.57 4.55
C LYS A 3 -27.28 11.22 4.07
N ILE A 4 -26.38 10.99 5.03
CA ILE A 4 -25.10 10.32 4.84
C ILE A 4 -25.37 9.07 3.99
N GLN A 5 -24.82 9.01 2.78
CA GLN A 5 -24.86 7.80 1.97
C GLN A 5 -24.09 6.74 2.75
N LYS A 6 -24.83 5.78 3.29
CA LYS A 6 -24.32 4.65 4.06
C LYS A 6 -23.15 4.02 3.29
N SER A 7 -21.91 4.16 3.77
CA SER A 7 -21.10 2.94 3.81
C SER A 7 -21.96 1.98 4.61
N ASP A 8 -22.39 0.87 4.03
CA ASP A 8 -23.25 -0.05 4.77
C ASP A 8 -22.48 -0.45 6.03
N TYR A 9 -22.90 0.07 7.19
CA TYR A 9 -22.17 -0.17 8.43
C TYR A 9 -22.16 -1.66 8.75
N HIS A 10 -23.14 -2.42 8.22
CA HIS A 10 -23.11 -3.87 8.20
C HIS A 10 -21.93 -4.42 7.40
N GLU A 11 -21.61 -3.85 6.24
CA GLU A 11 -20.44 -4.23 5.44
C GLU A 11 -19.13 -3.96 6.18
N ILE A 12 -18.96 -2.79 6.80
CA ILE A 12 -17.74 -2.47 7.56
C ILE A 12 -17.58 -3.40 8.76
N ARG A 13 -18.65 -3.66 9.51
CA ARG A 13 -18.63 -4.62 10.62
C ARG A 13 -18.33 -6.03 10.13
N ARG A 14 -18.93 -6.45 9.01
CA ARG A 14 -18.65 -7.75 8.37
C ARG A 14 -17.16 -7.87 8.03
N LYS A 15 -16.58 -6.87 7.36
CA LYS A 15 -15.15 -6.83 7.05
C LYS A 15 -14.27 -6.97 8.29
N ALA A 16 -14.60 -6.26 9.37
CA ALA A 16 -13.87 -6.36 10.63
C ALA A 16 -13.97 -7.77 11.26
N ASN A 17 -15.16 -8.38 11.26
CA ASN A 17 -15.37 -9.74 11.75
C ASN A 17 -14.60 -10.77 10.91
N GLU A 18 -14.63 -10.68 9.58
CA GLU A 18 -13.93 -11.62 8.70
C GLU A 18 -12.41 -11.57 8.88
N ILE A 19 -11.84 -10.38 9.16
CA ILE A 19 -10.43 -10.28 9.54
C ILE A 19 -10.18 -11.07 10.84
N LEU A 20 -11.00 -10.87 11.89
CA LEU A 20 -10.85 -11.59 13.17
C LEU A 20 -11.03 -13.10 13.02
N GLU A 21 -11.99 -13.53 12.20
CA GLU A 21 -12.24 -14.93 11.88
C GLU A 21 -10.99 -15.55 11.22
N MET A 22 -10.37 -14.86 10.27
CA MET A 22 -9.16 -15.35 9.62
C MET A 22 -7.99 -15.59 10.59
N PHE A 23 -7.81 -14.70 11.59
CA PHE A 23 -6.84 -14.90 12.66
C PHE A 23 -7.15 -16.14 13.50
N THR A 24 -8.43 -16.33 13.81
CA THR A 24 -8.94 -17.46 14.61
C THR A 24 -8.76 -18.78 13.88
N GLU A 25 -9.23 -18.88 12.63
CA GLU A 25 -9.11 -20.05 11.76
C GLU A 25 -7.67 -20.52 11.60
N LEU A 26 -6.75 -19.58 11.38
CA LEU A 26 -5.33 -19.87 11.18
C LEU A 26 -4.54 -20.03 12.47
N LYS A 27 -5.22 -19.90 13.63
CA LYS A 27 -4.62 -19.99 14.98
C LYS A 27 -3.43 -19.05 15.11
N VAL A 28 -3.62 -17.79 14.73
CA VAL A 28 -2.66 -16.70 14.92
C VAL A 28 -3.16 -15.83 16.06
N ASN A 29 -2.36 -15.72 17.12
CA ASN A 29 -2.75 -14.94 18.28
C ASN A 29 -2.75 -13.44 17.95
N LEU A 30 -3.89 -12.79 18.12
CA LEU A 30 -4.03 -11.35 18.03
C LEU A 30 -4.24 -10.79 19.44
N HIS A 31 -3.19 -10.22 20.03
CA HIS A 31 -3.23 -9.71 21.40
C HIS A 31 -4.30 -8.61 21.54
N THR A 32 -5.09 -8.68 22.62
CA THR A 32 -6.19 -7.74 22.88
C THR A 32 -5.75 -6.28 23.07
N THR A 33 -4.49 -6.07 23.40
CA THR A 33 -3.86 -4.76 23.54
C THR A 33 -3.20 -4.27 22.24
N SER A 34 -3.18 -5.08 21.18
CA SER A 34 -2.64 -4.67 19.89
C SER A 34 -3.54 -3.64 19.22
N TYR A 35 -2.95 -2.69 18.48
CA TYR A 35 -3.70 -1.69 17.73
C TYR A 35 -4.73 -2.33 16.79
N LEU A 36 -4.35 -3.39 16.08
CA LEU A 36 -5.24 -4.09 15.16
C LEU A 36 -6.46 -4.69 15.87
N TYR A 37 -6.27 -5.34 17.02
CA TYR A 37 -7.40 -5.88 17.79
C TYR A 37 -8.35 -4.77 18.25
N ILE A 38 -7.80 -3.69 18.80
CA ILE A 38 -8.57 -2.55 19.31
C ILE A 38 -9.36 -1.91 18.17
N LEU A 39 -8.72 -1.67 17.02
CA LEU A 39 -9.36 -1.12 15.82
C LEU A 39 -10.55 -1.98 15.37
N LEU A 40 -10.35 -3.29 15.20
CA LEU A 40 -11.40 -4.21 14.74
C LEU A 40 -12.54 -4.28 15.76
N SER A 41 -12.21 -4.45 17.05
CA SER A 41 -13.20 -4.57 18.13
C SER A 41 -14.02 -3.29 18.30
N ASN A 42 -13.38 -2.12 18.25
CA ASN A 42 -14.06 -0.83 18.32
C ASN A 42 -14.97 -0.63 17.11
N THR A 43 -14.50 -0.98 15.90
CA THR A 43 -15.33 -0.88 14.69
C THR A 43 -16.57 -1.75 14.79
N ILE A 44 -16.43 -3.00 15.24
CA ILE A 44 -17.56 -3.94 15.42
C ILE A 44 -18.58 -3.40 16.44
N LYS A 45 -18.08 -2.86 17.56
CA LYS A 45 -18.92 -2.40 18.67
C LYS A 45 -19.61 -1.07 18.35
N ASN A 46 -18.88 -0.11 17.80
CA ASN A 46 -19.27 1.29 17.81
C ASN A 46 -19.74 1.81 16.44
N PHE A 47 -19.22 1.29 15.32
CA PHE A 47 -19.55 1.84 13.99
C PHE A 47 -21.01 1.59 13.62
N SER A 48 -21.81 2.63 13.43
CA SER A 48 -23.28 2.54 13.29
C SER A 48 -23.82 3.41 12.16
N GLN A 49 -25.11 3.74 12.18
CA GLN A 49 -25.70 4.71 11.24
C GLN A 49 -25.23 6.15 11.53
N GLU A 50 -24.95 6.45 12.79
CA GLU A 50 -24.39 7.72 13.23
C GLU A 50 -22.99 7.45 13.80
N ASN A 51 -22.00 8.20 13.32
CA ASN A 51 -20.60 8.00 13.67
C ASN A 51 -19.92 9.33 13.93
N THR A 52 -19.07 9.34 14.95
CA THR A 52 -18.05 10.36 15.17
C THR A 52 -16.99 10.31 14.06
N PRO A 53 -16.21 11.39 13.86
CA PRO A 53 -15.08 11.37 12.93
C PRO A 53 -14.05 10.26 13.22
N PHE A 54 -13.84 9.92 14.49
CA PHE A 54 -12.92 8.85 14.88
C PHE A 54 -13.41 7.47 14.44
N GLU A 55 -14.69 7.17 14.62
CA GLU A 55 -15.31 5.92 14.15
C GLU A 55 -15.29 5.83 12.61
N MET A 56 -15.42 6.95 11.92
CA MET A 56 -15.24 7.01 10.46
C MET A 56 -13.80 6.68 10.06
N PHE A 57 -12.79 7.16 10.79
CA PHE A 57 -11.39 6.81 10.52
C PHE A 57 -11.10 5.34 10.78
N ASP A 58 -11.63 4.78 11.86
CA ASP A 58 -11.54 3.36 12.14
C ASP A 58 -12.12 2.53 10.99
N ALA A 59 -13.30 2.90 10.48
CA ALA A 59 -13.89 2.25 9.31
C ALA A 59 -13.02 2.34 8.04
N LEU A 60 -12.40 3.50 7.79
CA LEU A 60 -11.47 3.67 6.66
C LEU A 60 -10.24 2.77 6.81
N TYR A 61 -9.70 2.63 8.02
CA TYR A 61 -8.58 1.75 8.30
C TYR A 61 -8.95 0.27 8.19
N VAL A 62 -10.16 -0.12 8.62
CA VAL A 62 -10.68 -1.48 8.42
C VAL A 62 -10.82 -1.80 6.93
N ASN A 63 -11.38 -0.90 6.12
CA ASN A 63 -11.45 -1.09 4.67
C ASN A 63 -10.08 -1.30 4.05
N ARG A 64 -9.11 -0.43 4.41
CA ARG A 64 -7.72 -0.53 3.95
C ARG A 64 -7.10 -1.90 4.28
N LEU A 65 -7.31 -2.38 5.51
CA LEU A 65 -6.79 -3.66 5.97
C LEU A 65 -7.48 -4.85 5.31
N TYR A 66 -8.79 -4.75 5.08
CA TYR A 66 -9.60 -5.84 4.56
C TYR A 66 -9.11 -6.30 3.19
N ASP A 67 -8.92 -5.40 2.23
CA ASP A 67 -8.49 -5.79 0.88
C ASP A 67 -7.10 -6.43 0.89
N ALA A 68 -6.19 -5.89 1.70
CA ALA A 68 -4.84 -6.41 1.88
C ALA A 68 -4.82 -7.81 2.55
N ILE A 69 -5.63 -8.03 3.57
CA ILE A 69 -5.71 -9.30 4.31
C ILE A 69 -6.49 -10.35 3.51
N MET A 70 -7.55 -9.97 2.80
CA MET A 70 -8.28 -10.93 1.96
C MET A 70 -7.45 -11.39 0.78
N PHE A 71 -6.54 -10.56 0.26
CA PHE A 71 -5.60 -10.96 -0.78
C PHE A 71 -4.73 -12.17 -0.38
N ILE A 72 -4.28 -12.24 0.89
CA ILE A 72 -3.46 -13.38 1.34
C ILE A 72 -4.24 -14.68 1.48
N HIS A 73 -5.58 -14.68 1.39
CA HIS A 73 -6.37 -15.91 1.51
C HIS A 73 -5.99 -16.97 0.45
N LYS A 74 -5.56 -16.49 -0.73
CA LYS A 74 -5.07 -17.32 -1.85
C LYS A 74 -3.60 -17.72 -1.73
N SER A 75 -2.87 -17.22 -0.73
CA SER A 75 -1.44 -17.50 -0.54
C SER A 75 -1.20 -18.74 0.31
N ASN A 76 -0.26 -19.58 -0.12
CA ASN A 76 0.24 -20.71 0.67
C ASN A 76 0.88 -20.27 2.00
N ASN A 77 1.35 -19.03 2.08
CA ASN A 77 2.04 -18.47 3.24
C ASN A 77 1.13 -17.58 4.12
N LYS A 78 -0.20 -17.68 3.99
CA LYS A 78 -1.17 -16.82 4.71
C LYS A 78 -0.93 -16.71 6.22
N LYS A 79 -0.63 -17.82 6.89
CA LYS A 79 -0.33 -17.83 8.33
C LYS A 79 0.92 -17.03 8.71
N LYS A 80 1.94 -17.01 7.84
CA LYS A 80 3.15 -16.21 8.04
C LYS A 80 2.80 -14.72 7.96
N TYR A 81 2.09 -14.30 6.90
CA TYR A 81 1.70 -12.90 6.71
C TYR A 81 0.82 -12.37 7.85
N LEU A 82 -0.13 -13.16 8.35
CA LEU A 82 -0.90 -12.79 9.54
C LEU A 82 -0.05 -12.68 10.80
N LYS A 83 0.96 -13.53 11.00
CA LYS A 83 1.89 -13.35 12.12
C LYS A 83 2.73 -12.09 11.93
N ASP A 84 3.19 -11.82 10.73
CA ASP A 84 4.07 -10.69 10.45
C ASP A 84 3.34 -9.35 10.57
N ILE A 85 2.06 -9.27 10.17
CA ILE A 85 1.25 -8.06 10.34
C ILE A 85 0.95 -7.72 11.81
N THR A 86 1.15 -8.65 12.74
CA THR A 86 1.05 -8.39 14.20
C THR A 86 2.34 -7.90 14.85
N LYS A 87 3.47 -7.92 14.13
CA LYS A 87 4.77 -7.52 14.69
C LYS A 87 4.95 -6.01 14.58
N GLY A 88 4.70 -5.31 15.69
CA GLY A 88 4.80 -3.85 15.78
C GLY A 88 3.43 -3.18 15.66
N THR A 89 3.43 -1.86 15.47
CA THR A 89 2.20 -1.06 15.44
C THR A 89 1.63 -0.90 14.03
N LEU A 90 0.31 -1.02 13.89
CA LEU A 90 -0.44 -0.61 12.69
C LEU A 90 -1.07 0.77 12.82
N ASP A 91 -0.75 1.52 13.88
CA ASP A 91 -1.23 2.88 14.06
C ASP A 91 -0.80 3.76 12.88
N PHE A 92 -1.75 4.10 12.01
CA PHE A 92 -1.48 4.85 10.78
C PHE A 92 -1.00 6.29 11.02
N GLN A 93 -1.20 6.81 12.23
CA GLN A 93 -0.76 8.15 12.62
C GLN A 93 0.68 8.14 13.12
N ASP A 94 1.16 7.03 13.68
CA ASP A 94 2.55 6.88 14.10
C ASP A 94 3.52 6.86 12.90
N ARG A 95 4.49 7.77 12.86
CA ARG A 95 5.52 7.82 11.80
C ARG A 95 6.76 6.97 12.09
N LYS A 96 6.79 6.24 13.20
CA LYS A 96 7.87 5.29 13.49
C LYS A 96 7.86 4.13 12.50
N HIS A 97 9.06 3.59 12.27
CA HIS A 97 9.22 2.37 11.51
C HIS A 97 8.48 1.22 12.23
N SER A 98 7.66 0.48 11.48
CA SER A 98 6.93 -0.67 11.98
C SER A 98 7.01 -1.80 10.95
N HIS A 99 7.33 -3.01 11.41
CA HIS A 99 7.34 -4.18 10.56
C HIS A 99 5.93 -4.48 10.03
N ALA A 100 4.90 -4.40 10.88
CA ALA A 100 3.51 -4.53 10.46
C ALA A 100 3.10 -3.59 9.31
N LYS A 101 3.58 -2.34 9.31
CA LYS A 101 3.31 -1.38 8.22
C LYS A 101 4.07 -1.70 6.93
N ASN A 102 5.22 -2.34 7.02
CA ASN A 102 5.94 -2.81 5.83
C ASN A 102 5.17 -3.96 5.18
N ILE A 103 4.74 -4.94 6.00
CA ILE A 103 3.91 -6.05 5.55
C ILE A 103 2.61 -5.54 4.94
N LEU A 104 1.91 -4.61 5.60
CA LEU A 104 0.69 -4.03 5.04
C LEU A 104 0.95 -3.40 3.67
N PHE A 105 2.04 -2.65 3.50
CA PHE A 105 2.37 -2.05 2.21
C PHE A 105 2.61 -3.11 1.11
N GLU A 106 3.31 -4.21 1.42
CA GLU A 106 3.50 -5.34 0.51
C GLU A 106 2.15 -5.93 0.07
N LEU A 107 1.26 -6.18 1.03
CA LEU A 107 -0.05 -6.76 0.79
C LEU A 107 -0.96 -5.84 -0.03
N GLU A 108 -0.98 -4.54 0.30
CA GLU A 108 -1.76 -3.54 -0.43
C GLU A 108 -1.30 -3.42 -1.88
N LEU A 109 0.00 -3.37 -2.11
CA LEU A 109 0.54 -3.27 -3.46
C LEU A 109 0.28 -4.56 -4.25
N ALA A 110 0.48 -5.72 -3.64
CA ALA A 110 0.22 -7.00 -4.30
C ALA A 110 -1.26 -7.15 -4.67
N HIS A 111 -2.18 -6.75 -3.78
CA HIS A 111 -3.60 -6.71 -4.09
C HIS A 111 -3.89 -5.83 -5.32
N ARG A 112 -3.37 -4.60 -5.35
CA ARG A 112 -3.57 -3.68 -6.51
C ARG A 112 -3.05 -4.26 -7.81
N ILE A 113 -1.87 -4.88 -7.78
CA ILE A 113 -1.29 -5.51 -8.96
C ILE A 113 -2.17 -6.70 -9.39
N SER A 114 -2.70 -7.48 -8.45
CA SER A 114 -3.56 -8.63 -8.76
C SER A 114 -4.90 -8.28 -9.42
N ILE A 115 -5.35 -7.03 -9.34
CA ILE A 115 -6.51 -6.54 -10.09
C ILE A 115 -6.24 -6.53 -11.61
N LYS A 116 -4.97 -6.43 -12.01
CA LYS A 116 -4.54 -6.30 -13.40
C LYS A 116 -3.79 -7.50 -13.94
N PHE A 117 -3.14 -8.26 -13.07
CA PHE A 117 -2.34 -9.42 -13.44
C PHE A 117 -2.91 -10.67 -12.77
N GLU A 118 -3.07 -11.74 -13.56
CA GLU A 118 -3.68 -12.99 -13.08
C GLU A 118 -2.77 -13.75 -12.10
N ASP A 119 -1.45 -13.75 -12.36
CA ASP A 119 -0.48 -14.51 -11.58
C ASP A 119 0.47 -13.58 -10.82
N VAL A 120 -0.04 -13.13 -9.66
CA VAL A 120 0.68 -12.32 -8.67
C VAL A 120 0.87 -13.13 -7.40
N LYS A 121 2.11 -13.25 -6.94
CA LYS A 121 2.48 -13.99 -5.72
C LYS A 121 3.21 -13.10 -4.74
N LEU A 122 2.98 -13.37 -3.46
CA LEU A 122 3.80 -12.85 -2.39
C LEU A 122 4.96 -13.81 -2.17
N ASP A 123 6.14 -13.39 -2.60
CA ASP A 123 7.38 -14.18 -2.57
C ASP A 123 8.58 -13.22 -2.64
N GLU A 124 9.79 -13.71 -2.34
CA GLU A 124 11.00 -12.89 -2.43
C GLU A 124 11.15 -12.33 -3.87
N PRO A 125 11.31 -11.00 -4.06
CA PRO A 125 11.87 -10.05 -3.12
C PRO A 125 10.85 -9.45 -2.14
N ASP A 126 9.56 -9.43 -2.50
CA ASP A 126 8.39 -9.12 -1.67
C ASP A 126 7.11 -9.49 -2.47
N ILE A 127 7.09 -9.17 -3.78
CA ILE A 127 6.03 -9.53 -4.75
C ILE A 127 6.66 -10.05 -6.04
N VAL A 128 6.08 -11.08 -6.64
CA VAL A 128 6.46 -11.63 -7.95
C VAL A 128 5.27 -11.65 -8.89
N VAL A 129 5.45 -11.12 -10.10
CA VAL A 129 4.46 -11.18 -11.18
C VAL A 129 5.00 -12.08 -12.30
N LYS A 130 4.25 -13.13 -12.64
CA LYS A 130 4.66 -14.09 -13.67
C LYS A 130 4.38 -13.56 -15.07
N PHE A 131 5.33 -13.76 -15.99
CA PHE A 131 5.15 -13.53 -17.43
C PHE A 131 5.75 -14.70 -18.20
N ALA A 132 5.25 -14.93 -19.42
CA ALA A 132 5.68 -16.04 -20.26
C ALA A 132 7.19 -16.02 -20.59
N ASP A 133 7.79 -14.84 -20.68
CA ASP A 133 9.21 -14.65 -21.02
C ASP A 133 10.11 -14.39 -19.80
N GLY A 134 9.57 -14.43 -18.57
CA GLY A 134 10.33 -14.29 -17.33
C GLY A 134 9.66 -13.40 -16.29
N ASP A 135 9.89 -13.75 -15.02
CA ASP A 135 9.23 -13.13 -13.88
C ASP A 135 9.75 -11.74 -13.53
N VAL A 136 8.88 -10.97 -12.89
CA VAL A 136 9.16 -9.61 -12.41
C VAL A 136 9.15 -9.61 -10.89
N GLY A 137 10.30 -9.33 -10.30
CA GLY A 137 10.43 -9.12 -8.87
C GLY A 137 10.15 -7.67 -8.49
N ILE A 138 9.30 -7.44 -7.50
CA ILE A 138 8.99 -6.12 -6.98
C ILE A 138 9.37 -6.07 -5.50
N ALA A 139 10.42 -5.32 -5.18
CA ALA A 139 10.85 -5.12 -3.80
C ALA A 139 10.14 -3.90 -3.21
N CYS A 140 9.36 -4.11 -2.15
CA CYS A 140 8.64 -3.09 -1.40
C CYS A 140 9.52 -2.51 -0.30
N LYS A 141 9.65 -1.19 -0.25
CA LYS A 141 10.45 -0.50 0.76
C LYS A 141 9.72 0.72 1.28
N LYS A 142 9.72 0.92 2.60
CA LYS A 142 9.16 2.12 3.22
C LYS A 142 10.27 3.11 3.53
N VAL A 143 10.08 4.36 3.10
CA VAL A 143 11.02 5.45 3.32
C VAL A 143 10.48 6.35 4.41
N THR A 144 11.18 6.37 5.54
CA THR A 144 10.83 7.20 6.70
C THR A 144 11.45 8.60 6.65
N SER A 145 12.49 8.78 5.83
CA SER A 145 13.15 10.07 5.58
C SER A 145 13.94 10.03 4.27
N ASN A 146 14.20 11.18 3.66
CA ASN A 146 15.02 11.26 2.43
C ASN A 146 16.40 10.60 2.60
N ASN A 147 17.00 10.70 3.78
CA ASN A 147 18.34 10.16 4.06
C ASN A 147 18.39 8.63 4.02
N ASN A 148 17.25 7.95 4.23
CA ASN A 148 17.18 6.48 4.22
C ASN A 148 16.95 5.92 2.80
N LEU A 149 16.60 6.77 1.81
CA LEU A 149 16.22 6.30 0.48
C LEU A 149 17.31 5.45 -0.19
N GLU A 150 18.54 5.94 -0.27
CA GLU A 150 19.62 5.20 -0.96
C GLU A 150 19.87 3.83 -0.33
N LYS A 151 19.82 3.75 1.01
CA LYS A 151 19.94 2.49 1.74
C LYS A 151 18.79 1.53 1.40
N GLN A 152 17.56 2.02 1.32
CA GLN A 152 16.40 1.19 0.97
C GLN A 152 16.45 0.72 -0.49
N LEU A 153 16.81 1.62 -1.42
CA LEU A 153 17.00 1.29 -2.84
C LEU A 153 18.06 0.20 -3.01
N SER A 154 19.22 0.36 -2.37
CA SER A 154 20.31 -0.62 -2.43
C SER A 154 19.86 -2.00 -1.95
N LYS A 155 19.08 -2.06 -0.86
CA LYS A 155 18.48 -3.31 -0.36
C LYS A 155 17.53 -3.94 -1.36
N GLY A 156 16.58 -3.18 -1.91
CA GLY A 156 15.62 -3.69 -2.89
C GLY A 156 16.30 -4.23 -4.15
N VAL A 157 17.29 -3.50 -4.67
CA VAL A 157 18.11 -3.94 -5.82
C VAL A 157 18.87 -5.22 -5.51
N LYS A 158 19.43 -5.34 -4.30
CA LYS A 158 20.13 -6.56 -3.88
C LYS A 158 19.18 -7.77 -3.86
N GLN A 159 17.96 -7.62 -3.34
CA GLN A 159 16.97 -8.70 -3.33
C GLN A 159 16.61 -9.12 -4.76
N ILE A 160 16.31 -8.17 -5.64
CA ILE A 160 15.98 -8.45 -7.05
C ILE A 160 17.07 -9.28 -7.73
N LYS A 161 18.34 -8.89 -7.55
CA LYS A 161 19.48 -9.61 -8.13
C LYS A 161 19.67 -11.02 -7.61
N LEU A 162 19.53 -11.21 -6.30
CA LEU A 162 19.76 -12.51 -5.67
C LEU A 162 18.77 -13.58 -6.13
N ASN A 163 17.60 -13.15 -6.60
CA ASN A 163 16.52 -14.04 -7.03
C ASN A 163 16.45 -14.22 -8.56
N GLY A 164 17.40 -13.64 -9.31
CA GLY A 164 17.56 -13.93 -10.74
C GLY A 164 16.41 -13.47 -11.64
N PHE A 165 15.63 -12.47 -11.21
CA PHE A 165 14.53 -11.93 -12.02
C PHE A 165 15.02 -11.31 -13.32
N LEU A 166 14.22 -11.46 -14.39
CA LEU A 166 14.54 -10.90 -15.71
C LEU A 166 14.68 -9.38 -15.64
N PHE A 167 13.88 -8.75 -14.79
CA PHE A 167 14.03 -7.36 -14.38
C PHE A 167 13.30 -7.15 -13.05
N GLY A 168 13.65 -6.06 -12.36
CA GLY A 168 13.01 -5.71 -11.10
C GLY A 168 12.49 -4.29 -11.03
N ILE A 169 11.53 -4.12 -10.12
CA ILE A 169 10.94 -2.84 -9.75
C ILE A 169 11.16 -2.66 -8.25
N VAL A 170 11.54 -1.45 -7.83
CA VAL A 170 11.49 -1.10 -6.41
C VAL A 170 10.28 -0.22 -6.18
N ALA A 171 9.36 -0.70 -5.33
CA ALA A 171 8.21 0.06 -4.89
C ALA A 171 8.51 0.73 -3.55
N ILE A 172 8.23 2.03 -3.47
CA ILE A 172 8.63 2.90 -2.38
C ILE A 172 7.39 3.55 -1.78
N ASN A 173 7.10 3.22 -0.53
CA ASN A 173 6.08 3.90 0.23
C ASN A 173 6.67 5.14 0.91
N ILE A 174 6.05 6.29 0.67
CA ILE A 174 6.45 7.59 1.21
C ILE A 174 5.41 8.20 2.16
N ASP A 175 4.52 7.39 2.73
CA ASP A 175 3.46 7.88 3.63
C ASP A 175 4.02 8.75 4.77
N ASN A 176 5.20 8.39 5.29
CA ASN A 176 5.86 9.09 6.38
C ASN A 176 6.45 10.45 5.99
N LEU A 177 6.45 10.80 4.70
CA LEU A 177 6.87 12.10 4.19
C LEU A 177 5.68 13.07 4.02
N THR A 178 4.45 12.60 4.20
CA THR A 178 3.27 13.47 4.32
C THR A 178 3.25 14.15 5.70
N PRO A 179 2.73 15.38 5.82
CA PRO A 179 2.74 16.09 7.11
C PRO A 179 2.07 15.27 8.22
N GLU A 180 2.70 15.23 9.40
CA GLU A 180 2.25 14.44 10.55
C GLU A 180 0.92 14.96 11.12
N GLY A 181 0.05 14.04 11.57
CA GLY A 181 -1.24 14.37 12.19
C GLY A 181 -2.20 15.17 11.29
N SER A 182 -1.92 15.25 9.99
CA SER A 182 -2.69 16.07 9.07
C SER A 182 -3.68 15.21 8.27
N ILE A 183 -4.91 15.71 8.19
CA ILE A 183 -5.91 15.23 7.24
C ILE A 183 -5.79 16.12 6.01
N LEU A 184 -5.66 15.52 4.84
CA LEU A 184 -5.60 16.27 3.59
C LEU A 184 -6.99 16.86 3.30
N LYS A 185 -7.13 18.17 3.42
CA LYS A 185 -8.37 18.89 3.05
C LYS A 185 -8.31 19.30 1.59
N GLN A 186 -9.30 18.89 0.82
CA GLN A 186 -9.46 19.26 -0.60
C GLN A 186 -10.94 19.29 -0.96
N ASP A 187 -11.30 20.05 -2.00
CA ASP A 187 -12.70 20.17 -2.39
C ASP A 187 -13.20 18.93 -3.11
N THR A 188 -12.36 18.24 -3.89
CA THR A 188 -12.73 17.05 -4.68
C THR A 188 -11.70 15.93 -4.56
N VAL A 189 -12.14 14.68 -4.83
CA VAL A 189 -11.26 13.50 -4.91
C VAL A 189 -10.15 13.71 -5.93
N LYS A 190 -10.47 14.28 -7.10
CA LYS A 190 -9.48 14.56 -8.14
C LYS A 190 -8.37 15.48 -7.64
N MET A 191 -8.70 16.58 -6.96
CA MET A 191 -7.70 17.51 -6.42
C MET A 191 -6.80 16.85 -5.37
N ALA A 192 -7.36 15.97 -4.54
CA ALA A 192 -6.58 15.21 -3.57
C ALA A 192 -5.62 14.22 -4.24
N LEU A 193 -6.07 13.51 -5.28
CA LEU A 193 -5.23 12.59 -6.05
C LEU A 193 -4.14 13.32 -6.86
N ASP A 194 -4.46 14.49 -7.43
CA ASP A 194 -3.51 15.36 -8.12
C ASP A 194 -2.44 15.84 -7.12
N LYS A 195 -2.82 16.21 -5.89
CA LYS A 195 -1.90 16.61 -4.83
C LYS A 195 -0.94 15.49 -4.42
N LEU A 196 -1.44 14.25 -4.32
CA LEU A 196 -0.60 13.07 -4.03
C LEU A 196 0.32 12.74 -5.21
N HIS A 197 -0.15 12.92 -6.45
CA HIS A 197 0.67 12.75 -7.64
C HIS A 197 1.84 13.75 -7.66
N ASP A 198 1.56 15.02 -7.37
CA ASP A 198 2.59 16.06 -7.25
C ASP A 198 3.61 15.75 -6.16
N LEU A 199 3.16 15.20 -5.01
CA LEU A 199 4.04 14.74 -3.95
C LEU A 199 4.97 13.62 -4.44
N ASN A 200 4.41 12.59 -5.09
CA ASN A 200 5.18 11.48 -5.64
C ASN A 200 6.19 11.97 -6.68
N MET A 201 5.77 12.83 -7.61
CA MET A 201 6.63 13.41 -8.65
C MET A 201 7.71 14.33 -8.07
N GLY A 202 7.39 15.11 -7.04
CA GLY A 202 8.36 15.91 -6.30
C GLY A 202 9.43 15.04 -5.62
N PHE A 203 9.01 13.93 -5.02
CA PHE A 203 9.92 12.95 -4.44
C PHE A 203 10.83 12.31 -5.49
N ILE A 204 10.28 11.96 -6.66
CA ILE A 204 11.03 11.43 -7.81
C ILE A 204 12.11 12.42 -8.25
N LYS A 205 11.72 13.65 -8.59
CA LYS A 205 12.63 14.70 -9.08
C LYS A 205 13.76 14.98 -8.09
N LYS A 206 13.44 15.11 -6.81
CA LYS A 206 14.43 15.36 -5.75
C LYS A 206 15.49 14.26 -5.65
N ASN A 207 15.12 13.02 -5.93
CA ASN A 207 15.96 11.85 -5.71
C ASN A 207 16.39 11.15 -7.01
N GLU A 208 16.17 11.79 -8.17
CA GLU A 208 16.39 11.21 -9.50
C GLU A 208 17.77 10.56 -9.66
N ARG A 209 18.82 11.22 -9.15
CA ARG A 209 20.19 10.70 -9.18
C ARG A 209 20.33 9.29 -8.59
N HIS A 210 19.60 9.00 -7.50
CA HIS A 210 19.66 7.72 -6.81
C HIS A 210 18.93 6.63 -7.58
N PHE A 211 17.82 6.97 -8.26
CA PHE A 211 17.11 6.03 -9.11
C PHE A 211 17.88 5.73 -10.40
N LEU A 212 18.40 6.77 -11.07
CA LEU A 212 19.20 6.63 -12.30
C LEU A 212 20.42 5.74 -12.11
N LYS A 213 21.07 5.81 -10.94
CA LYS A 213 22.20 4.92 -10.59
C LYS A 213 21.87 3.45 -10.80
N TYR A 214 20.67 3.00 -10.42
CA TYR A 214 20.27 1.59 -10.53
C TYR A 214 19.56 1.24 -11.84
N LEU A 215 18.84 2.19 -12.45
CA LEU A 215 18.20 2.01 -13.75
C LEU A 215 19.23 1.90 -14.89
N LYS A 216 20.28 2.74 -14.88
CA LYS A 216 21.34 2.71 -15.92
C LYS A 216 22.15 1.43 -15.91
N GLU A 217 22.30 0.79 -14.75
CA GLU A 217 22.98 -0.49 -14.62
C GLU A 217 22.09 -1.68 -15.04
N SER A 218 20.89 -1.42 -15.59
CA SER A 218 19.85 -2.40 -15.95
C SER A 218 19.47 -3.34 -14.79
N ARG A 219 19.66 -2.87 -13.55
CA ARG A 219 19.32 -3.63 -12.33
C ARG A 219 17.86 -3.45 -11.94
N LEU A 220 17.29 -2.32 -12.35
CA LEU A 220 15.88 -1.99 -12.26
C LEU A 220 15.40 -1.53 -13.64
N ILE A 221 14.12 -1.70 -13.90
CA ILE A 221 13.48 -1.11 -15.09
C ILE A 221 12.52 0.04 -14.75
N ALA A 222 12.07 0.10 -13.49
CA ALA A 222 11.22 1.17 -13.00
C ALA A 222 11.32 1.26 -11.48
N VAL A 223 10.83 2.38 -10.95
CA VAL A 223 10.49 2.53 -9.54
C VAL A 223 9.02 2.92 -9.43
N ILE A 224 8.35 2.41 -8.41
CA ILE A 224 6.98 2.79 -8.07
C ILE A 224 7.05 3.64 -6.81
N ILE A 225 6.42 4.82 -6.80
CA ILE A 225 6.23 5.63 -5.60
C ILE A 225 4.77 5.54 -5.20
N HIS A 226 4.52 5.18 -3.95
CA HIS A 226 3.21 5.07 -3.35
C HIS A 226 3.07 6.03 -2.18
N SER A 227 1.97 6.77 -2.15
CA SER A 227 1.56 7.60 -1.01
C SER A 227 0.09 7.35 -0.69
N SER A 228 -0.24 7.38 0.60
CA SER A 228 -1.59 7.28 1.13
C SER A 228 -1.84 8.30 2.22
N VAL A 229 -3.07 8.82 2.28
CA VAL A 229 -3.49 9.82 3.26
C VAL A 229 -4.99 9.70 3.56
N VAL A 230 -5.37 10.00 4.79
CA VAL A 230 -6.77 10.28 5.10
C VAL A 230 -7.09 11.69 4.60
N ALA A 231 -8.12 11.80 3.76
CA ALA A 231 -8.58 13.05 3.18
C ALA A 231 -9.97 13.42 3.71
N ASP A 232 -10.19 14.71 3.91
CA ASP A 232 -11.46 15.34 4.20
C ASP A 232 -11.92 16.08 2.93
N ILE A 233 -12.95 15.55 2.28
CA ILE A 233 -13.43 16.00 0.98
C ILE A 233 -14.93 16.30 1.07
N PRO A 234 -15.32 17.56 1.34
CA PRO A 234 -16.71 17.93 1.56
C PRO A 234 -17.66 17.58 0.41
N SER A 235 -17.18 17.57 -0.84
CA SER A 235 -18.00 17.19 -2.00
C SER A 235 -18.13 15.67 -2.21
N ALA A 236 -17.34 14.86 -1.51
CA ALA A 236 -17.37 13.41 -1.65
C ALA A 236 -18.42 12.80 -0.71
N SER A 237 -18.92 11.64 -1.13
CA SER A 237 -19.82 10.81 -0.34
C SER A 237 -19.25 9.39 -0.34
N PRO A 238 -18.61 8.93 0.75
CA PRO A 238 -18.44 9.61 2.04
C PRO A 238 -17.44 10.79 2.00
N ARG A 239 -17.58 11.74 2.93
CA ARG A 239 -16.71 12.93 3.07
C ARG A 239 -15.26 12.56 3.40
N PHE A 240 -15.07 11.67 4.36
CA PHE A 240 -13.75 11.18 4.74
C PHE A 240 -13.37 9.97 3.89
N ASN A 241 -12.15 9.99 3.35
CA ASN A 241 -11.65 8.96 2.44
C ASN A 241 -10.22 8.57 2.80
N ASN A 242 -9.85 7.31 2.59
CA ASN A 242 -8.44 6.92 2.57
C ASN A 242 -8.00 6.89 1.12
N LEU A 243 -7.31 7.94 0.69
CA LEU A 243 -6.83 8.06 -0.68
C LEU A 243 -5.41 7.55 -0.79
N SER A 244 -5.11 7.01 -1.95
CA SER A 244 -3.79 6.48 -2.28
C SER A 244 -3.48 6.81 -3.72
N GLN A 245 -2.20 7.06 -3.98
CA GLN A 245 -1.71 7.36 -5.31
C GLN A 245 -0.43 6.60 -5.57
N THR A 246 -0.37 5.98 -6.74
CA THR A 246 0.80 5.28 -7.24
C THR A 246 1.33 6.04 -8.45
N THR A 247 2.63 6.23 -8.51
CA THR A 247 3.31 6.88 -9.64
C THR A 247 4.49 6.03 -10.03
N MET A 248 4.53 5.60 -11.28
CA MET A 248 5.63 4.80 -11.77
C MET A 248 6.57 5.64 -12.62
N TRP A 249 7.86 5.51 -12.34
CA TRP A 249 8.89 6.26 -13.02
C TRP A 249 9.98 5.35 -13.56
N THR A 250 10.48 5.70 -14.74
CA THR A 250 11.57 4.98 -15.41
C THR A 250 12.46 5.95 -16.19
N MET A 251 13.64 5.50 -16.58
CA MET A 251 14.58 6.28 -17.39
C MET A 251 14.11 6.41 -18.84
N LYS A 252 14.47 7.52 -19.49
CA LYS A 252 14.34 7.65 -20.94
C LYS A 252 15.33 6.71 -21.64
N GLY A 253 14.95 6.17 -22.79
CA GLY A 253 15.82 5.31 -23.59
C GLY A 253 15.93 3.86 -23.11
N LEU A 254 14.96 3.36 -22.36
CA LEU A 254 14.80 1.91 -22.16
C LEU A 254 14.69 1.20 -23.52
N GLU A 255 15.16 -0.04 -23.58
CA GLU A 255 14.88 -0.92 -24.71
C GLU A 255 13.38 -1.10 -24.90
N GLU A 256 12.90 -1.20 -26.14
CA GLU A 256 11.47 -1.19 -26.47
C GLU A 256 10.70 -2.28 -25.74
N LYS A 257 11.25 -3.50 -25.70
CA LYS A 257 10.68 -4.63 -24.94
C LYS A 257 10.46 -4.30 -23.47
N LEU A 258 11.37 -3.53 -22.85
CA LEU A 258 11.24 -3.13 -21.45
C LEU A 258 10.23 -2.00 -21.28
N LYS A 259 10.11 -1.09 -22.25
CA LYS A 259 9.07 -0.04 -22.23
C LYS A 259 7.67 -0.64 -22.28
N ASP A 260 7.43 -1.64 -23.12
CA ASP A 260 6.14 -2.30 -23.22
C ASP A 260 5.74 -2.91 -21.88
N LYS A 261 6.67 -3.60 -21.23
CA LYS A 261 6.46 -4.17 -19.91
C LYS A 261 6.23 -3.13 -18.82
N VAL A 262 6.99 -2.03 -18.80
CA VAL A 262 6.70 -0.89 -17.92
C VAL A 262 5.31 -0.34 -18.24
N GLY A 263 4.91 -0.26 -19.50
CA GLY A 263 3.57 0.17 -19.92
C GLY A 263 2.45 -0.63 -19.23
N LEU A 264 2.62 -1.94 -19.07
CA LEU A 264 1.66 -2.81 -18.38
C LEU A 264 1.48 -2.46 -16.90
N PHE A 265 2.50 -1.94 -16.23
CA PHE A 265 2.40 -1.52 -14.83
C PHE A 265 1.94 -0.05 -14.69
N LYS A 266 1.97 0.78 -15.75
CA LYS A 266 1.53 2.19 -15.68
C LYS A 266 0.04 2.32 -15.45
N VAL A 267 -0.73 1.29 -15.79
CA VAL A 267 -2.18 1.23 -15.53
C VAL A 267 -2.53 1.17 -14.04
N LEU A 268 -1.52 1.08 -13.15
CA LEU A 268 -1.68 1.20 -11.69
C LEU A 268 -1.80 2.66 -11.24
N GLU A 269 -1.46 3.63 -12.09
CA GLU A 269 -1.72 5.05 -11.83
C GLU A 269 -3.23 5.26 -11.90
N SER A 270 -3.86 5.67 -10.79
CA SER A 270 -5.32 5.92 -10.62
C SER A 270 -6.27 4.70 -10.51
N THR A 271 -6.11 3.88 -9.48
CA THR A 271 -7.23 3.10 -8.91
C THR A 271 -7.60 3.70 -7.55
N SER A 272 -8.71 4.43 -7.53
CA SER A 272 -9.39 4.96 -6.35
C SER A 272 -10.23 3.89 -5.67
#